data_AF-A0A2T5BK61-F1
#
_entry.id   AF-A0A2T5BK61-F1
#
_cell.length_a   1.000
_cell.length_b   1.000
_cell.length_c   1.000
_cell.angle_alpha   90.00
_cell.angle_beta   90.00
_cell.angle_gamma   90.00
#
_symmetry.space_group_name_H-M   'P 1'
#
loop_
_entity.id
_entity.type
_entity.pdbx_description
1 polymer ?
#
loop_
_entity_poly.entity_id
_entity_poly.type
_entity_poly.pdbx_seq_one_letter_code
_entity_poly.pdbx_strand_id
1 'polypeptide(L)'
;MSDPKSVTWLRPEYKGREGELINLAAGAALVGVTRSTVSNWAKRHATFPKIVLLTGIGDRRVKYIPRDEFLSFAHAQMNKERTPARRPAARRPTTLLRSDEIAHSERQIARLTELEARQAEALARTQQALRKHRERLRQARQALAAEIAAVHHLEQTEGASGVDSATPGGGSIPE
;
A
#
# COMPACT_ATOMS: atom_id res chain seq x y z
N MET A 1 9.00 -2.62 -9.35
CA MET A 1 8.90 -4.00 -8.80
C MET A 1 7.43 -4.29 -8.60
N SER A 2 6.83 -5.18 -9.40
CA SER A 2 5.41 -5.52 -9.29
C SER A 2 5.16 -6.17 -7.94
N ASP A 3 4.30 -5.55 -7.13
CA ASP A 3 3.80 -6.16 -5.90
C ASP A 3 3.37 -7.61 -6.18
N PRO A 4 3.82 -8.60 -5.40
CA PRO A 4 3.42 -9.98 -5.62
C PRO A 4 1.90 -10.02 -5.54
N LYS A 5 1.27 -10.59 -6.57
CA LYS A 5 -0.18 -10.85 -6.61
C LYS A 5 -0.55 -11.48 -5.27
N SER A 6 -1.15 -10.73 -4.35
CA SER A 6 -1.41 -11.24 -3.01
C SER A 6 -2.49 -12.32 -3.14
N VAL A 7 -2.06 -13.57 -2.98
CA VAL A 7 -2.90 -14.76 -2.94
C VAL A 7 -3.22 -15.02 -1.48
N THR A 8 -4.49 -15.02 -1.11
CA THR A 8 -4.94 -15.29 0.26
C THR A 8 -5.92 -16.45 0.25
N TRP A 9 -5.50 -17.56 0.85
CA TRP A 9 -6.31 -18.74 1.07
C TRP A 9 -7.15 -18.58 2.34
N LEU A 10 -8.47 -18.71 2.20
CA LEU A 10 -9.43 -18.68 3.30
C LEU A 10 -9.87 -20.08 3.72
N ARG A 11 -9.74 -21.06 2.82
CA ARG A 11 -10.04 -22.49 3.05
C ARG A 11 -8.84 -23.33 2.60
N PRO A 12 -7.94 -23.73 3.51
CA PRO A 12 -6.68 -24.37 3.15
C PRO A 12 -6.85 -25.76 2.53
N GLU A 13 -7.98 -26.43 2.73
CA GLU A 13 -8.29 -27.76 2.16
C GLU A 13 -8.38 -27.77 0.62
N TYR A 14 -8.46 -26.60 -0.01
CA TYR A 14 -8.46 -26.44 -1.48
C TYR A 14 -7.10 -26.02 -2.05
N LYS A 15 -6.05 -25.90 -1.23
CA LYS A 15 -4.71 -25.58 -1.71
C LYS A 15 -4.17 -26.76 -2.54
N GLY A 16 -3.74 -26.52 -3.78
CA GLY A 16 -3.38 -27.58 -4.72
C GLY A 16 -4.56 -28.21 -5.47
N ARG A 17 -5.79 -27.70 -5.26
CA ARG A 17 -7.01 -28.08 -5.97
C ARG A 17 -7.62 -26.89 -6.70
N GLU A 18 -6.78 -26.02 -7.25
CA GLU A 18 -7.18 -24.76 -7.89
C GLU A 18 -8.15 -24.98 -9.07
N GLY A 19 -8.03 -26.12 -9.76
CA GLY A 19 -8.91 -26.50 -10.87
C GLY A 19 -10.38 -26.72 -10.48
N GLU A 20 -10.66 -26.93 -9.19
CA GLU A 20 -12.02 -27.06 -8.66
C GLU A 20 -12.64 -25.71 -8.28
N LEU A 21 -11.86 -24.63 -8.35
CA LEU A 21 -12.30 -23.31 -7.97
C LEU A 21 -12.81 -22.54 -9.19
N ILE A 22 -13.89 -21.80 -9.00
CA ILE A 22 -14.45 -20.93 -10.02
C ILE A 22 -14.56 -19.50 -9.47
N ASN A 23 -14.22 -18.51 -10.29
CA ASN A 23 -14.50 -17.13 -9.94
C ASN A 23 -15.98 -16.81 -10.16
N LEU A 24 -16.51 -15.78 -9.49
CA LEU A 24 -17.94 -15.45 -9.56
C LEU A 24 -18.45 -15.11 -10.97
N ALA A 25 -17.59 -14.57 -11.85
CA ALA A 25 -17.99 -14.23 -13.21
C ALA A 25 -18.13 -15.48 -14.10
N ALA A 26 -17.17 -16.40 -14.00
CA ALA A 26 -17.22 -17.69 -14.67
C ALA A 26 -18.38 -18.55 -14.14
N GLY A 27 -18.62 -18.54 -12.82
CA GLY A 27 -19.78 -19.21 -12.22
C GLY A 27 -21.11 -18.66 -12.75
N ALA A 28 -21.23 -17.33 -12.86
CA ALA A 28 -22.42 -16.70 -13.44
C ALA A 28 -22.67 -17.14 -14.90
N ALA A 29 -21.61 -17.13 -15.72
CA ALA A 29 -21.69 -17.59 -17.10
C ALA A 29 -22.09 -19.07 -17.20
N LEU A 30 -21.56 -19.92 -16.31
CA LEU A 30 -21.82 -21.35 -16.29
C LEU A 30 -23.30 -21.70 -16.03
N VAL A 31 -24.00 -20.89 -15.23
CA VAL A 31 -25.42 -21.12 -14.88
C VAL A 31 -26.38 -20.20 -15.64
N GLY A 32 -25.89 -19.42 -16.61
CA GLY A 32 -26.72 -18.56 -17.45
C GLY A 32 -27.31 -17.34 -16.75
N VAL A 33 -26.65 -16.81 -15.73
CA VAL A 33 -27.09 -15.59 -15.00
C VAL A 33 -26.05 -14.48 -15.06
N THR A 34 -26.43 -13.26 -14.68
CA THR A 34 -25.50 -12.14 -14.60
C THR A 34 -24.60 -12.23 -13.37
N ARG A 35 -23.40 -11.64 -13.46
CA ARG A 35 -22.49 -11.51 -12.31
C ARG A 35 -23.12 -10.78 -11.12
N SER A 36 -23.97 -9.78 -11.38
CA SER A 36 -24.67 -9.04 -10.32
C SER A 36 -25.68 -9.92 -9.58
N THR A 37 -26.34 -10.86 -10.26
CA THR A 37 -27.21 -11.87 -9.63
C THR A 37 -26.43 -12.75 -8.66
N VAL A 38 -25.28 -13.29 -9.08
CA VAL A 38 -24.42 -14.11 -8.19
C VAL A 38 -23.91 -13.31 -6.99
N SER A 39 -23.50 -12.05 -7.21
CA SER A 39 -23.09 -11.15 -6.13
C SER A 39 -24.22 -10.90 -5.13
N ASN A 40 -25.46 -10.73 -5.61
CA ASN A 40 -26.63 -10.60 -4.76
C ASN A 40 -26.93 -11.89 -4.00
N TRP A 41 -26.74 -13.06 -4.62
CA TRP A 41 -26.91 -14.33 -3.92
C TRP A 41 -25.93 -14.46 -2.75
N ALA A 42 -24.65 -14.16 -2.99
CA ALA A 42 -23.62 -14.17 -1.94
C ALA A 42 -23.92 -13.22 -0.77
N LYS A 43 -24.61 -12.11 -1.03
CA LYS A 43 -25.03 -11.15 0.01
C LYS A 43 -26.29 -11.58 0.78
N ARG A 44 -27.24 -12.23 0.10
CA ARG A 44 -28.60 -12.48 0.64
C ARG A 44 -28.80 -13.87 1.20
N HIS A 45 -27.97 -14.84 0.82
CA HIS A 45 -28.14 -16.23 1.23
C HIS A 45 -26.95 -16.67 2.07
N ALA A 46 -27.21 -17.00 3.34
CA ALA A 46 -26.20 -17.56 4.25
C ALA A 46 -25.68 -18.93 3.79
N THR A 47 -26.47 -19.66 2.98
CA THR A 47 -26.11 -20.94 2.37
C THR A 47 -25.26 -20.82 1.11
N PHE A 48 -24.94 -19.59 0.69
CA PHE A 48 -24.04 -19.38 -0.45
C PHE A 48 -22.63 -19.95 -0.13
N PRO A 49 -21.95 -20.59 -1.09
CA PRO A 49 -20.63 -21.17 -0.87
C PRO A 49 -19.62 -20.15 -0.36
N LYS A 50 -18.83 -20.56 0.64
CA LYS A 50 -17.82 -19.69 1.23
C LYS A 50 -16.66 -19.44 0.25
N ILE A 51 -16.15 -18.21 0.26
CA ILE A 51 -14.96 -17.85 -0.52
C ILE A 51 -13.77 -18.67 -0.03
N VAL A 52 -13.07 -19.30 -0.97
CA VAL A 52 -11.89 -20.13 -0.72
C VAL A 52 -10.61 -19.35 -0.94
N LEU A 53 -10.57 -18.56 -2.00
CA LEU A 53 -9.36 -17.91 -2.46
C LEU A 53 -9.66 -16.48 -2.90
N LEU A 54 -8.82 -15.56 -2.44
CA LEU A 54 -8.76 -14.17 -2.88
C LEU A 54 -7.46 -13.94 -3.63
N THR A 55 -7.54 -13.38 -4.84
CA THR A 55 -6.36 -12.98 -5.61
C THR A 55 -6.42 -11.50 -5.98
N GLY A 56 -5.30 -10.80 -5.92
CA GLY A 56 -5.19 -9.37 -6.28
C GLY A 56 -5.13 -8.42 -5.08
N ILE A 57 -5.01 -7.12 -5.36
CA ILE A 57 -4.66 -6.09 -4.38
C ILE A 57 -5.90 -5.27 -3.97
N GLY A 58 -6.06 -5.04 -2.66
CA GLY A 58 -7.11 -4.18 -2.10
C GLY A 58 -8.54 -4.63 -2.45
N ASP A 59 -9.39 -3.66 -2.79
CA ASP A 59 -10.81 -3.89 -3.10
C ASP A 59 -11.05 -4.57 -4.46
N ARG A 60 -10.02 -4.69 -5.30
CA ARG A 60 -10.10 -5.31 -6.64
C ARG A 60 -9.82 -6.82 -6.61
N ARG A 61 -9.94 -7.46 -5.45
CA ARG A 61 -9.70 -8.89 -5.28
C ARG A 61 -10.72 -9.74 -6.03
N VAL A 62 -10.21 -10.68 -6.83
CA VAL A 62 -11.02 -11.72 -7.46
C VAL A 62 -11.32 -12.79 -6.41
N LYS A 63 -12.59 -13.15 -6.30
CA LYS A 63 -13.10 -14.11 -5.33
C LYS A 63 -13.35 -15.44 -6.03
N TYR A 64 -12.81 -16.50 -5.46
CA TYR A 64 -12.98 -17.87 -5.92
C TYR A 64 -13.75 -18.69 -4.88
N ILE A 65 -14.65 -19.53 -5.35
CA ILE A 65 -15.49 -20.44 -4.57
C ILE A 65 -15.37 -21.85 -5.15
N PRO A 66 -15.67 -22.92 -4.39
CA PRO A 66 -15.70 -24.27 -4.92
C PRO A 66 -16.80 -24.38 -5.99
N ARG A 67 -16.45 -24.92 -7.16
CA ARG A 67 -17.36 -25.04 -8.30
C ARG A 67 -18.57 -25.91 -7.96
N ASP A 68 -18.36 -27.05 -7.30
CA ASP A 68 -19.43 -28.02 -7.04
C ASP A 68 -20.43 -27.51 -5.98
N GLU A 69 -19.93 -26.85 -4.93
CA GLU A 69 -20.79 -26.18 -3.94
C GLU A 69 -21.63 -25.08 -4.62
N PHE A 70 -21.02 -24.31 -5.54
CA PHE A 70 -21.71 -23.27 -6.29
C PHE A 70 -22.79 -23.81 -7.22
N LEU A 71 -22.50 -24.87 -7.97
CA LEU A 71 -23.49 -25.49 -8.85
C LEU A 71 -24.67 -26.06 -8.07
N SER A 72 -24.39 -26.74 -6.95
CA SER A 72 -25.43 -27.28 -6.06
C SER A 72 -26.34 -26.16 -5.52
N PHE A 73 -25.73 -25.07 -5.05
CA PHE A 73 -26.48 -23.89 -4.60
C PHE A 73 -27.29 -23.26 -5.74
N ALA A 74 -26.69 -23.07 -6.92
CA ALA A 74 -27.34 -22.43 -8.05
C ALA A 74 -28.54 -23.24 -8.54
N HIS A 75 -28.41 -24.57 -8.64
CA HIS A 75 -29.51 -25.47 -8.99
C HIS A 75 -30.68 -25.33 -8.00
N ALA A 76 -30.40 -25.37 -6.69
CA ALA A 76 -31.42 -25.17 -5.66
C ALA A 76 -32.10 -23.79 -5.78
N GLN A 77 -31.33 -22.76 -6.10
CA GLN A 77 -31.85 -21.39 -6.23
C GLN A 77 -32.69 -21.19 -7.49
N MET A 78 -32.35 -21.84 -8.61
CA MET A 78 -33.12 -21.79 -9.85
C MET A 78 -34.44 -22.57 -9.75
N ASN A 79 -34.44 -23.67 -9.00
CA ASN A 79 -35.62 -24.51 -8.80
C ASN A 79 -36.57 -23.96 -7.73
N LYS A 80 -36.17 -22.92 -6.99
CA LYS A 80 -37.02 -22.31 -5.97
C LYS A 80 -38.21 -21.63 -6.62
N GLU A 81 -39.42 -22.01 -6.21
CA GLU A 81 -40.64 -21.32 -6.63
C GLU A 81 -40.50 -19.81 -6.40
N ARG A 82 -40.79 -19.03 -7.43
CA ARG A 82 -40.71 -17.58 -7.37
C ARG A 82 -41.76 -17.10 -6.37
N THR A 83 -41.29 -16.72 -5.18
CA THR A 83 -42.14 -16.06 -4.19
C THR A 83 -42.72 -14.81 -4.85
N PRO A 84 -44.04 -14.56 -4.75
CA PRO A 84 -44.64 -13.37 -5.32
C PRO A 84 -43.90 -12.13 -4.82
N ALA A 85 -43.65 -11.20 -5.74
CA ALA A 85 -42.89 -9.99 -5.43
C ALA A 85 -43.55 -9.28 -4.25
N ARG A 86 -42.81 -9.13 -3.14
CA ARG A 86 -43.28 -8.37 -1.98
C ARG A 86 -43.62 -6.96 -2.44
N ARG A 87 -44.81 -6.46 -2.08
CA ARG A 87 -45.23 -5.10 -2.41
C ARG A 87 -44.12 -4.13 -1.98
N PRO A 88 -43.69 -3.21 -2.87
CA PRO A 88 -42.65 -2.25 -2.54
C PRO A 88 -43.11 -1.42 -1.34
N ALA A 89 -42.21 -1.22 -0.38
CA ALA A 89 -42.47 -0.36 0.76
C ALA A 89 -42.79 1.07 0.29
N ALA A 90 -43.56 1.81 1.08
CA ALA A 90 -43.83 3.22 0.81
C ALA A 90 -42.51 3.98 0.60
N ARG A 91 -42.42 4.69 -0.52
CA ARG A 91 -41.21 5.48 -0.85
C ARG A 91 -41.09 6.61 0.17
N ARG A 92 -39.88 6.82 0.69
CA ARG A 92 -39.59 8.00 1.50
C ARG A 92 -39.83 9.28 0.67
N PRO A 93 -40.38 10.35 1.27
CA PRO A 93 -40.48 11.65 0.62
C PRO A 93 -39.12 12.12 0.10
N THR A 94 -39.09 12.67 -1.11
CA THR A 94 -37.86 13.18 -1.74
C THR A 94 -37.17 14.22 -0.88
N THR A 95 -37.92 15.04 -0.13
CA THR A 95 -37.39 16.06 0.77
C THR A 95 -36.50 15.47 1.87
N LEU A 96 -36.93 14.36 2.50
CA LEU A 96 -36.14 13.66 3.51
C LEU A 96 -34.87 13.04 2.94
N LEU A 97 -34.95 12.50 1.72
CA LEU A 97 -33.77 11.96 1.03
C LEU A 97 -32.75 13.07 0.76
N ARG A 98 -33.20 14.24 0.29
CA ARG A 98 -32.32 15.39 0.04
C ARG A 98 -31.72 15.95 1.32
N SER A 99 -32.47 16.03 2.42
CA SER A 99 -31.90 16.48 3.70
C SER A 99 -30.85 15.51 4.22
N ASP A 100 -31.07 14.19 4.08
CA ASP A 100 -30.10 13.17 4.48
C ASP A 100 -28.82 13.26 3.62
N GLU A 101 -28.96 13.49 2.31
CA GLU A 101 -27.84 13.70 1.37
C GLU A 101 -27.01 14.94 1.73
N ILE A 102 -27.67 16.06 2.05
CA ILE A 102 -27.01 17.30 2.47
C ILE A 102 -26.24 17.06 3.78
N ALA A 103 -26.90 16.52 4.81
CA ALA A 103 -26.26 16.25 6.10
C ALA A 103 -25.10 15.24 6.00
N HIS A 104 -25.21 14.25 5.10
CA HIS A 104 -24.10 13.36 4.79
C HIS A 104 -22.91 14.12 4.17
N SER A 105 -23.18 14.95 3.16
CA SER A 105 -22.14 15.69 2.44
C SER A 105 -21.45 16.71 3.34
N GLU A 106 -22.19 17.42 4.20
CA GLU A 106 -21.63 18.35 5.19
C GLU A 106 -20.66 17.63 6.15
N ARG A 107 -21.03 16.44 6.64
CA ARG A 107 -20.13 15.63 7.47
C ARG A 107 -18.88 15.19 6.72
N GLN A 108 -18.98 14.83 5.44
CA GLN A 108 -17.81 14.48 4.63
C GLN A 108 -16.90 15.70 4.42
N ILE A 109 -17.46 16.86 4.12
CA ILE A 109 -16.70 18.11 3.96
C ILE A 109 -15.96 18.42 5.27
N ALA A 110 -16.65 18.46 6.40
CA ALA A 110 -16.03 18.73 7.70
C ALA A 110 -14.87 17.77 8.02
N ARG A 111 -15.07 16.47 7.77
CA ARG A 111 -14.03 15.44 7.96
C ARG A 111 -12.84 15.67 7.05
N LEU A 112 -13.06 15.98 5.77
CA LEU A 112 -11.99 16.19 4.80
C LEU A 112 -11.19 17.46 5.13
N THR A 113 -11.86 18.54 5.53
CA THR A 113 -11.21 19.77 5.99
C THR A 113 -10.33 19.52 7.22
N GLU A 114 -10.79 18.71 8.18
CA GLU A 114 -9.97 18.33 9.34
C GLU A 114 -8.74 17.51 8.93
N LEU A 115 -8.89 16.57 8.00
CA LEU A 115 -7.78 15.78 7.48
C LEU A 115 -6.75 16.66 6.74
N GLU A 116 -7.21 17.61 5.94
CA GLU A 116 -6.35 18.57 5.24
C GLU A 116 -5.54 19.42 6.23
N ALA A 117 -6.18 19.94 7.28
CA ALA A 117 -5.50 20.70 8.33
C ALA A 117 -4.40 19.87 9.03
N ARG A 118 -4.72 18.63 9.40
CA ARG A 118 -3.73 17.71 10.01
C ARG A 118 -2.56 17.40 9.08
N GLN A 119 -2.83 17.23 7.78
CA GLN A 119 -1.78 16.99 6.78
C GLN A 119 -0.89 18.22 6.56
N ALA A 120 -1.48 19.42 6.53
CA ALA A 120 -0.74 20.67 6.42
C ALA A 120 0.22 20.86 7.61
N GLU A 121 -0.23 20.59 8.85
CA GLU A 121 0.64 20.60 10.02
C GLU A 121 1.78 19.57 9.91
N ALA A 122 1.46 18.34 9.50
CA ALA A 122 2.46 17.29 9.33
C ALA A 122 3.53 17.69 8.29
N LEU A 123 3.11 18.27 7.16
CA LEU A 123 4.00 18.78 6.13
C LEU A 123 4.88 19.93 6.64
N ALA A 124 4.33 20.85 7.43
CA ALA A 124 5.11 21.92 8.04
C ALA A 124 6.21 21.37 8.96
N ARG A 125 5.89 20.36 9.79
CA ARG A 125 6.86 19.70 10.67
C ARG A 125 7.95 18.97 9.88
N THR A 126 7.61 18.24 8.83
CA THR A 126 8.61 17.54 8.01
C THR A 126 9.52 18.51 7.27
N GLN A 127 9.00 19.62 6.76
CA GLN A 127 9.81 20.67 6.13
C GLN A 127 10.77 21.36 7.12
N GLN A 128 10.34 21.60 8.36
CA GLN A 128 11.23 22.11 9.42
C GLN A 128 12.36 21.11 9.73
N ALA A 129 12.03 19.82 9.89
CA ALA A 129 13.03 18.78 10.11
C ALA A 129 14.04 18.71 8.95
N LEU A 130 13.55 18.76 7.70
CA LEU A 130 14.40 18.75 6.51
C LEU A 130 15.38 19.93 6.50
N ARG A 131 14.92 21.15 6.82
CA ARG A 131 15.78 22.34 6.95
C ARG A 131 16.87 22.12 7.99
N LYS A 132 16.49 21.67 9.19
CA LYS A 132 17.43 21.38 10.29
C LYS A 132 18.48 20.34 9.89
N HIS A 133 18.09 19.27 9.21
CA HIS A 133 19.02 18.24 8.76
C HIS A 133 19.96 18.74 7.65
N ARG A 134 19.47 19.58 6.73
CA ARG A 134 20.31 20.21 5.71
C ARG A 134 21.36 21.14 6.31
N GLU A 135 20.99 21.93 7.31
CA GLU A 135 21.92 22.80 8.03
C GLU A 135 23.00 22.00 8.76
N ARG A 136 22.60 20.93 9.48
CA ARG A 136 23.54 20.01 10.13
C ARG A 136 24.50 19.36 9.14
N LEU A 137 23.99 18.90 7.99
CA LEU A 137 24.83 18.32 6.94
C LEU A 137 25.85 19.33 6.41
N ARG A 138 25.43 20.59 6.21
CA ARG A 138 26.33 21.66 5.78
C ARG A 138 27.43 21.92 6.82
N GLN A 139 27.08 21.99 8.10
CA GLN A 139 28.04 22.16 9.20
C GLN A 139 29.03 21.00 9.28
N ALA A 140 28.54 19.75 9.21
CA ALA A 140 29.39 18.57 9.23
C ALA A 140 30.38 18.54 8.05
N ARG A 141 29.94 18.94 6.85
CA ARG A 141 30.82 19.06 5.68
C ARG A 141 31.90 20.12 5.88
N GLN A 142 31.54 21.27 6.46
CA GLN A 142 32.51 22.33 6.77
C GLN A 142 33.53 21.89 7.81
N ALA A 143 33.09 21.21 8.88
CA ALA A 143 33.98 20.66 9.91
C ALA A 143 34.95 19.64 9.31
N LEU A 144 34.44 18.67 8.53
CA LEU A 144 35.28 17.67 7.86
C LEU A 144 36.30 18.32 6.91
N ALA A 145 35.90 19.34 6.14
CA ALA A 145 36.82 20.06 5.26
C ALA A 145 37.93 20.78 6.04
N ALA A 146 37.60 21.36 7.20
CA ALA A 146 38.57 22.01 8.07
C ALA A 146 39.55 20.99 8.69
N GLU A 147 39.06 19.82 9.10
CA GLU A 147 39.90 18.73 9.60
C GLU A 147 40.88 18.24 8.53
N ILE A 148 40.41 17.99 7.31
CA ILE A 148 41.28 17.59 6.17
C ILE A 148 42.36 18.65 5.90
N ALA A 149 41.99 19.93 5.90
CA ALA A 149 42.95 21.02 5.71
C ALA A 149 44.00 21.08 6.84
N ALA A 150 43.57 20.89 8.10
CA ALA A 150 44.48 20.84 9.23
C ALA A 150 45.48 19.67 9.15
N VAL A 151 45.02 18.48 8.75
CA VAL A 151 45.89 17.30 8.54
C VAL A 151 46.94 17.59 7.45
N HIS A 152 46.54 18.17 6.32
CA HIS A 152 47.50 18.52 5.25
C HIS A 152 48.54 19.57 5.69
N HIS A 153 48.17 20.53 6.54
CA HIS A 153 49.14 21.48 7.08
C HIS A 153 50.16 20.81 8.02
N LEU A 154 49.73 19.82 8.81
CA LEU A 154 50.65 19.04 9.65
C LEU A 154 51.62 18.21 8.79
N GLU A 155 51.13 17.53 7.76
CA GLU A 155 51.99 16.77 6.83
C GLU A 155 53.04 17.66 6.13
N GLN A 156 52.67 18.88 5.74
CA GLN A 156 53.59 19.83 5.09
C GLN A 156 54.65 20.37 6.05
N THR A 157 54.31 20.59 7.32
CA THR A 157 55.26 21.11 8.33
C THR A 157 56.22 20.03 8.83
N GLU A 158 55.76 18.77 8.95
CA GLU A 158 56.62 17.62 9.26
C GLU A 158 57.54 17.26 8.08
N GLY A 159 57.03 17.28 6.85
CA GLY A 159 57.83 17.05 5.64
C GLY A 159 58.93 18.10 5.41
N ALA A 160 58.72 19.35 5.81
CA ALA A 160 59.72 20.41 5.71
C ALA A 160 60.84 20.29 6.77
N SER A 161 60.58 19.65 7.91
CA SER A 161 61.58 19.47 8.99
C SER A 161 62.48 18.23 8.79
N GLY A 162 62.14 17.34 7.85
CA GLY A 162 62.88 16.10 7.60
C GLY A 162 64.03 16.18 6.59
N VAL A 163 64.24 17.31 5.91
CA VAL A 163 65.20 17.42 4.78
C VAL A 163 66.59 17.98 5.19
N ASP A 164 66.74 18.52 6.40
CA ASP A 164 67.99 19.21 6.84
C ASP A 164 69.01 18.33 7.60
N SER A 165 68.91 17.00 7.54
CA SER A 165 69.90 16.09 8.15
C SER A 165 70.73 15.25 7.16
N ALA A 166 70.86 15.70 5.90
CA ALA A 166 71.90 15.20 5.02
C ALA A 166 73.18 16.02 5.23
N THR A 167 73.95 15.67 6.25
CA THR A 167 75.36 16.08 6.39
C THR A 167 76.24 15.14 5.57
N PRO A 168 76.83 15.53 4.42
CA PRO A 168 78.04 14.89 3.94
C PRO A 168 79.23 15.63 4.54
N GLY A 169 79.58 15.24 5.76
CA GLY A 169 80.86 15.60 6.35
C GLY A 169 81.98 14.82 5.68
N GLY A 170 82.90 15.54 5.03
CA GLY A 170 84.34 15.39 5.26
C GLY A 170 85.10 14.26 4.56
N GLY A 171 86.09 14.67 3.76
CA GLY A 171 87.29 13.88 3.41
C GLY A 171 88.03 14.48 2.20
N SER A 172 88.98 15.41 2.42
CA SER A 172 90.43 15.29 2.14
C SER A 172 90.80 14.82 0.71
N ILE A 173 91.71 15.46 -0.04
CA ILE A 173 93.18 15.45 0.10
C ILE A 173 93.80 16.56 -0.79
N PRO A 174 94.95 17.17 -0.42
CA PRO A 174 95.63 18.26 -1.15
C PRO A 174 96.67 17.79 -2.18
N GLU A 175 97.05 18.70 -3.09
CA GLU A 175 98.40 18.79 -3.70
C GLU A 175 98.91 20.23 -3.61
#